data_AF-A0A352B2T0-F1
#
_entry.id   AF-A0A352B2T0-F1
#
_cell.length_a   1.000
_cell.length_b   1.000
_cell.length_c   1.000
_cell.angle_alpha   90.00
_cell.angle_beta   90.00
_cell.angle_gamma   90.00
#
_symmetry.space_group_name_H-M   'P 1'
#
loop_
_entity.id
_entity.type
_entity.pdbx_description
1 polymer ?
#
loop_
_entity_poly.entity_id
_entity_poly.type
_entity_poly.pdbx_seq_one_letter_code
_entity_poly.pdbx_strand_id
1 'polypeptide(L)' 'MLGSGLFITGTDTGVGKTVVAAAVTRALRAAHVAAVACKPIETGVDGEEG' A
#
# COMPACT_ATOMS: atom_id res chain seq x y z
N MET A 1 9.89 -0.92 18.57
CA MET A 1 8.41 -0.77 18.59
C MET A 1 7.85 -1.54 17.41
N LEU A 2 6.91 -2.47 17.61
CA LEU A 2 6.13 -2.99 16.49
C LEU A 2 5.14 -1.88 16.07
N GLY A 3 5.26 -1.39 14.83
CA GLY A 3 4.32 -0.41 14.28
C GLY A 3 2.96 -1.06 13.95
N SER A 4 1.89 -0.28 14.03
CA SER A 4 0.54 -0.71 13.62
C SER A 4 0.47 -0.85 12.10
N GLY A 5 -0.06 -1.97 11.59
CA GLY A 5 -0.26 -2.21 10.15
C GLY A 5 -1.73 -2.22 9.75
N LEU A 6 -2.04 -1.75 8.54
CA LEU A 6 -3.36 -1.86 7.93
C LEU A 6 -3.27 -2.76 6.69
N PHE A 7 -4.12 -3.78 6.61
CA PHE A 7 -4.20 -4.67 5.44
C PHE A 7 -5.42 -4.31 4.59
N ILE A 8 -5.19 -4.06 3.29
CA ILE A 8 -6.24 -3.69 2.34
C ILE A 8 -6.52 -4.89 1.44
N THR A 9 -7.70 -5.48 1.60
CA THR A 9 -8.21 -6.57 0.74
C THR A 9 -9.10 -6.01 -0.37
N GLY A 10 -9.51 -6.87 -1.31
CA GLY A 10 -10.54 -6.54 -2.28
C GLY A 10 -11.10 -7.80 -2.91
N THR A 11 -12.32 -7.70 -3.44
CA THR A 11 -13.10 -8.82 -3.95
C THR A 11 -12.59 -9.36 -5.29
N ASP A 12 -11.85 -8.54 -6.06
CA ASP A 12 -11.27 -8.92 -7.35
C ASP A 12 -10.05 -8.03 -7.68
N THR A 13 -9.40 -8.27 -8.82
CA THR A 13 -8.46 -7.39 -9.51
C THR A 13 -9.17 -6.15 -10.07
N GLY A 14 -8.44 -5.06 -10.31
CA GLY A 14 -9.03 -3.84 -10.90
C GLY A 14 -9.98 -3.02 -10.00
N VAL A 15 -10.45 -3.54 -8.85
CA VAL A 15 -11.41 -2.85 -7.95
C VAL A 15 -10.88 -1.62 -7.20
N GLY A 16 -9.67 -1.13 -7.54
CA GLY A 16 -9.13 0.12 -6.98
C GLY A 16 -8.31 0.00 -5.69
N LYS A 17 -7.90 -1.21 -5.27
CA LYS A 17 -7.07 -1.42 -4.06
C LYS A 17 -5.84 -0.51 -3.99
N THR A 18 -5.14 -0.30 -5.11
CA THR A 18 -3.97 0.61 -5.19
C THR A 18 -4.34 2.05 -4.91
N VAL A 19 -5.48 2.53 -5.43
CA VAL A 19 -5.97 3.89 -5.20
C VAL A 19 -6.32 4.08 -3.73
N VAL A 20 -6.99 3.09 -3.13
CA VAL A 20 -7.35 3.10 -1.71
C VAL A 20 -6.09 3.11 -0.84
N ALA A 21 -5.11 2.24 -1.11
CA ALA A 21 -3.83 2.21 -0.39
C ALA A 21 -3.12 3.57 -0.43
N ALA A 22 -3.00 4.17 -1.61
CA ALA A 22 -2.39 5.48 -1.78
C ALA A 22 -3.15 6.58 -1.03
N ALA A 23 -4.48 6.56 -1.07
CA ALA A 23 -5.32 7.53 -0.37
C ALA A 23 -5.15 7.43 1.16
N VAL A 24 -5.18 6.22 1.72
CA VAL A 24 -4.98 6.00 3.16
C VAL A 24 -3.58 6.45 3.58
N THR A 25 -2.54 6.08 2.83
CA THR A 25 -1.17 6.53 3.14
C THR A 25 -1.05 8.05 3.09
N ARG A 26 -1.66 8.73 2.10
CA ARG A 26 -1.67 10.20 2.05
C ARG A 26 -2.39 10.81 3.25
N ALA A 27 -3.55 10.27 3.63
CA ALA A 27 -4.31 10.76 4.77
C ALA A 27 -3.54 10.62 6.09
N LEU A 28 -2.89 9.47 6.31
CA LEU A 28 -2.05 9.24 7.49
C LEU A 28 -0.86 10.20 7.54
N ARG A 29 -0.19 10.42 6.40
CA ARG A 29 0.90 11.39 6.30
C ARG A 29 0.44 12.82 6.57
N ALA A 30 -0.74 13.20 6.08
CA ALA A 30 -1.35 14.50 6.38
C ALA A 30 -1.67 14.66 7.88
N ALA A 31 -1.93 13.56 8.59
CA ALA A 31 -2.08 13.52 10.04
C ALA A 31 -0.75 13.35 10.80
N HIS A 32 0.40 13.62 10.15
CA HIS A 32 1.75 13.48 10.72
C HIS A 32 2.12 12.06 11.18
N VAL A 33 1.44 11.04 10.69
CA VAL A 33 1.82 9.63 10.90
C VAL A 33 2.84 9.23 9.84
N ALA A 34 3.96 8.64 10.27
CA ALA A 34 5.00 8.11 9.39
C ALA A 34 4.55 6.81 8.69
N ALA A 35 3.59 6.92 7.78
CA ALA A 35 3.00 5.80 7.06
C ALA A 35 3.70 5.51 5.73
N VAL A 36 3.78 4.22 5.39
CA VAL A 36 4.33 3.70 4.14
C VAL A 36 3.33 2.73 3.51
N ALA A 37 3.07 2.89 2.21
CA ALA A 37 2.36 1.88 1.44
C ALA A 37 3.32 0.74 1.10
N CYS A 38 2.92 -0.50 1.35
CA CYS A 38 3.71 -1.68 1.03
C CYS A 38 2.93 -2.59 0.09
N LYS A 39 3.58 -3.06 -0.99
CA LYS A 39 3.05 -4.06 -1.90
C LYS A 39 4.04 -5.23 -1.94
N PRO A 40 3.89 -6.22 -1.04
CA PRO A 40 4.89 -7.28 -0.87
C PRO A 40 4.93 -8.25 -2.06
N ILE A 41 3.86 -8.32 -2.84
CA ILE A 41 3.75 -9.17 -4.02
C ILE A 41 3.18 -8.31 -5.15
N GLU A 42 3.92 -8.18 -6.23
CA GLU A 42 3.52 -7.50 -7.45
C GLU A 42 3.92 -8.34 -8.67
N THR A 43 3.09 -8.32 -9.71
CA THR A 43 3.33 -8.98 -10.99
C THR A 43 3.37 -7.94 -12.11
N GLY A 44 4.10 -8.21 -13.19
CA GLY A 44 4.21 -7.26 -14.32
C GLY A 44 5.19 -6.11 -14.11
N VAL A 45 6.15 -6.28 -13.21
CA VAL A 45 7.34 -5.42 -13.12
C VAL A 45 8.48 -6.09 -13.88
N ASP A 46 9.24 -5.32 -14.66
CA ASP A 46 10.53 -5.79 -15.16
C ASP A 46 11.42 -5.96 -13.92
N GLY A 47 11.82 -7.20 -13.63
CA GLY A 47 12.61 -7.47 -12.43
C GLY A 47 13.90 -6.68 -12.50
N GLU A 48 14.07 -5.67 -11.65
CA GLU A 48 15.41 -5.18 -11.36
C GLU A 48 16.09 -6.26 -10.54
N GLU A 49 16.90 -7.08 -11.22
CA GLU A 49 17.92 -7.90 -10.61
C GLU A 49 18.90 -6.95 -9.90
N GLY A 50 18.87 -6.96 -8.57
CA GLY A 50 19.88 -6.31 -7.73
C GLY A 50 21.21 -7.05 -7.76
#